data_AF-A0AAU4UQ79-F1
#
_entry.id   AF-A0AAU4UQ79-F1
#
_cell.length_a   1.000
_cell.length_b   1.000
_cell.length_c   1.000
_cell.angle_alpha   90.00
_cell.angle_beta   90.00
_cell.angle_gamma   90.00
#
_symmetry.space_group_name_H-M   'P 1'
#
loop_
_entity.id
_entity.type
_entity.pdbx_description
1 polymer ?
#
loop_
_entity_poly.entity_id
_entity_poly.type
_entity_poly.pdbx_seq_one_letter_code
_entity_poly.pdbx_strand_id
1 'polypeptide(L)'
;MSSPLVGAAVRHLTAAAEHPQGLLPIRIREDVLEQILSSDFARPAPEGPVPAQESAGQSSATDHGSTAGRRHPHAGSAGGTYASAGRDVPGTRRYVITHTGFLALLSDSQRRALTSAEPDGLLPSKVAWQTYAKLAKFRLVHFLDDDGNSYPDDGDTGVGRPPRRPYLTELGRAVQASATTND
;
A
#
# COMPACT_ATOMS: atom_id res chain seq x y z
N MET A 1 -19.33 17.70 -0.69
CA MET A 1 -18.00 18.32 -0.83
C MET A 1 -17.07 17.61 0.15
N SER A 2 -16.21 16.72 -0.33
CA SER A 2 -15.29 15.96 0.53
C SER A 2 -14.19 16.89 1.04
N SER A 3 -14.05 17.03 2.36
CA SER A 3 -12.96 17.81 2.96
C SER A 3 -11.61 17.28 2.46
N PRO A 4 -10.69 18.15 2.01
CA PRO A 4 -9.38 17.70 1.57
C PRO A 4 -8.67 17.01 2.73
N LEU A 5 -8.11 15.83 2.47
CA LEU A 5 -7.26 15.12 3.42
C LEU A 5 -6.12 16.04 3.87
N VAL A 6 -6.06 16.33 5.17
CA VAL A 6 -4.98 17.15 5.74
C VAL A 6 -3.71 16.31 5.77
N GLY A 7 -2.54 16.91 5.52
CA GLY A 7 -1.30 16.18 5.18
C GLY A 7 -0.88 15.06 6.15
N ALA A 8 -1.27 15.09 7.43
CA ALA A 8 -1.04 13.98 8.35
C ALA A 8 -1.91 12.75 8.03
N ALA A 9 -3.19 12.95 7.73
CA ALA A 9 -4.11 11.88 7.34
C ALA A 9 -3.64 11.17 6.05
N VAL A 10 -3.20 11.95 5.05
CA VAL A 10 -2.63 11.40 3.80
C VAL A 10 -1.44 10.48 4.08
N ARG A 11 -0.53 10.88 4.96
CA ARG A 11 0.66 10.07 5.31
C ARG A 11 0.28 8.74 5.95
N HIS A 12 -0.65 8.76 6.90
CA HIS A 12 -1.09 7.53 7.58
C HIS A 12 -1.89 6.60 6.66
N LEU A 13 -2.75 7.15 5.80
CA LEU A 13 -3.46 6.37 4.80
C LEU A 13 -2.50 5.80 3.75
N THR A 14 -1.48 6.56 3.32
CA THR A 14 -0.43 6.07 2.41
C THR A 14 0.32 4.90 3.04
N ALA A 15 0.73 5.03 4.31
CA ALA A 15 1.39 3.93 5.03
C ALA A 15 0.47 2.69 5.14
N ALA A 16 -0.83 2.90 5.36
CA ALA A 16 -1.81 1.81 5.40
C ALA A 16 -1.98 1.13 4.03
N ALA A 17 -2.08 1.91 2.95
CA ALA A 17 -2.21 1.40 1.59
C ALA A 17 -1.00 0.55 1.16
N GLU A 18 0.20 0.92 1.63
CA GLU A 18 1.44 0.18 1.38
C GLU A 18 1.63 -1.02 2.34
N HIS A 19 0.82 -1.12 3.40
CA HIS A 19 0.90 -2.23 4.37
C HIS A 19 0.25 -3.52 3.80
N PRO A 20 0.87 -4.71 3.96
CA PRO A 20 0.33 -5.99 3.47
C PRO A 20 -1.07 -6.39 3.98
N GLN A 21 -1.50 -5.77 5.07
CA GLN A 21 -2.83 -5.98 5.67
C GLN A 21 -3.72 -4.73 5.61
N GLY A 22 -3.27 -3.66 4.95
CA GLY A 22 -4.01 -2.40 4.90
C GLY A 22 -4.06 -1.66 6.25
N LEU A 23 -3.16 -1.97 7.19
CA LEU A 23 -3.27 -1.52 8.58
C LEU A 23 -2.76 -0.10 8.75
N LEU A 24 -3.53 0.72 9.47
CA LEU A 24 -3.10 2.03 9.92
C LEU A 24 -1.98 1.89 10.96
N PRO A 25 -1.00 2.81 10.97
CA PRO A 25 0.01 2.89 12.03
C PRO A 25 -0.63 2.97 13.43
N ILE A 26 0.04 2.39 14.43
CA ILE A 26 -0.47 2.37 15.82
C ILE A 26 -0.40 3.77 16.47
N ARG A 27 0.55 4.61 16.04
CA ARG A 27 0.76 5.96 16.58
C ARG A 27 0.19 7.01 15.63
N ILE A 28 -1.12 7.25 15.74
CA ILE A 28 -1.83 8.32 15.04
C ILE A 28 -2.42 9.23 16.10
N ARG A 29 -2.25 10.54 15.91
CA ARG A 29 -2.89 11.53 16.79
C ARG A 29 -4.41 11.41 16.71
N GLU A 30 -5.09 11.55 17.84
CA GLU A 30 -6.55 11.38 17.96
C GLU A 30 -7.33 12.21 16.93
N ASP A 31 -6.99 13.49 16.77
CA ASP A 31 -7.63 14.39 15.81
C ASP A 31 -7.52 13.93 14.35
N VAL A 32 -6.39 13.31 14.01
CA VAL A 32 -6.15 12.76 12.67
C VAL A 32 -6.90 11.43 12.47
N LEU A 33 -6.95 10.59 13.50
CA LEU A 33 -7.70 9.35 13.46
C LEU A 33 -9.20 9.62 13.32
N GLU A 34 -9.76 10.55 14.10
CA GLU A 34 -11.16 10.97 13.98
C GLU A 34 -11.47 11.47 12.58
N GLN A 35 -10.62 12.33 12.00
CA GLN A 35 -10.79 12.80 10.62
C GLN A 35 -10.87 11.65 9.61
N ILE A 36 -9.98 10.66 9.73
CA ILE A 36 -9.94 9.49 8.85
C ILE A 36 -11.23 8.67 8.99
N LEU A 37 -11.69 8.44 10.21
CA LEU A 37 -12.87 7.62 10.50
C LEU A 37 -14.17 8.32 10.10
N SER A 38 -14.31 9.62 10.38
CA SER A 38 -15.50 10.41 10.00
C SER A 38 -15.67 10.54 8.48
N SER A 39 -14.58 10.37 7.72
CA SER A 39 -14.59 10.39 6.26
C SER A 39 -14.73 8.99 5.63
N ASP A 40 -14.93 7.95 6.44
CA ASP A 40 -15.01 6.54 6.03
C ASP A 40 -13.76 6.05 5.28
N PHE A 41 -12.58 6.63 5.55
CA PHE A 41 -11.32 6.23 4.91
C PHE A 41 -10.64 5.04 5.60
N ALA A 42 -11.02 4.76 6.84
CA ALA A 42 -10.60 3.56 7.55
C ALA A 42 -11.76 3.04 8.42
N ARG A 43 -11.71 1.75 8.73
CA ARG A 43 -12.66 1.10 9.64
C ARG A 43 -11.92 0.23 10.66
N PRO A 44 -12.52 -0.09 11.81
CA PRO A 44 -11.94 -1.06 12.72
C PRO A 44 -11.61 -2.37 12.01
N ALA A 45 -10.41 -2.89 12.24
CA ALA A 45 -10.05 -4.23 11.79
C ALA A 45 -11.00 -5.24 12.47
N PRO A 46 -11.44 -6.29 11.75
CA PRO A 46 -12.22 -7.36 12.37
C PRO A 46 -11.43 -7.99 13.52
N GLU A 47 -12.11 -8.31 14.62
CA GLU A 47 -11.49 -9.02 15.74
C GLU A 47 -11.23 -10.47 15.34
N GLY A 48 -10.01 -10.74 14.86
CA GLY A 48 -9.57 -12.05 14.39
C GLY A 48 -8.24 -11.91 13.62
N PRO A 49 -7.54 -13.02 13.34
CA PRO A 49 -6.39 -12.98 12.45
C PRO A 49 -6.85 -12.48 11.08
N VAL A 50 -6.42 -11.28 10.69
CA VAL A 50 -6.59 -10.78 9.33
C VAL A 50 -5.84 -11.77 8.43
N PRO A 51 -6.52 -12.49 7.51
CA PRO A 51 -5.83 -13.40 6.63
C PRO A 51 -4.75 -12.61 5.90
N ALA A 52 -3.51 -13.08 6.00
CA ALA A 52 -2.44 -12.54 5.17
C ALA A 52 -2.91 -12.71 3.73
N GLN A 53 -3.07 -11.60 3.00
CA GLN A 53 -3.21 -11.69 1.56
C GLN A 53 -1.96 -12.40 1.07
N GLU A 54 -2.17 -13.51 0.36
CA GLU A 54 -1.15 -14.44 -0.07
C GLU A 54 0.08 -13.68 -0.55
N SER A 55 1.16 -13.84 0.20
CA SER A 55 2.43 -13.21 -0.11
C SER A 55 2.86 -13.74 -1.46
N ALA A 56 2.79 -12.91 -2.51
CA ALA A 56 3.39 -13.22 -3.79
C ALA A 56 4.85 -13.61 -3.56
N GLY A 57 5.12 -14.91 -3.72
CA GLY A 57 6.43 -15.57 -3.76
C GLY A 57 7.52 -14.97 -2.88
N GLN A 58 7.63 -15.43 -1.64
CA GLN A 58 8.94 -15.45 -0.98
C GLN A 58 9.85 -16.36 -1.81
N SER A 59 10.88 -15.79 -2.43
CA SER A 59 11.96 -16.56 -3.05
C SER A 59 12.59 -17.47 -1.99
N SER A 60 12.39 -18.78 -2.15
CA SER A 60 13.19 -19.78 -1.46
C SER A 60 14.59 -19.76 -2.07
N ALA A 61 15.46 -18.90 -1.53
CA ALA A 61 16.89 -19.00 -1.73
C ALA A 61 17.43 -19.97 -0.68
N THR A 62 17.63 -21.21 -1.09
CA THR A 62 18.31 -22.23 -0.30
C THR A 62 19.71 -21.74 0.06
N ASP A 63 19.94 -21.67 1.37
CA ASP A 63 21.16 -21.28 2.05
C ASP A 63 22.28 -22.30 1.76
N HIS A 64 23.37 -21.83 1.16
CA HIS A 64 24.66 -22.53 1.14
C HIS A 64 25.77 -21.59 1.63
N GLY A 65 25.88 -21.51 2.96
CA GLY A 65 27.11 -21.50 3.73
C GLY A 65 28.26 -20.56 3.36
N SER A 66 28.62 -19.65 4.27
CA SER A 66 29.96 -19.66 4.90
C SER A 66 30.13 -18.62 6.00
N THR A 67 30.73 -19.10 7.08
CA THR A 67 31.20 -18.45 8.32
C THR A 67 32.28 -17.38 8.14
N ALA A 68 32.14 -16.27 8.88
CA ALA A 68 33.17 -15.49 9.62
C ALA A 68 32.51 -14.15 10.02
N GLY A 69 32.43 -13.66 11.25
CA GLY A 69 33.40 -13.65 12.33
C GLY A 69 33.84 -12.20 12.61
N ARG A 70 33.12 -11.44 13.46
CA ARG A 70 33.71 -10.40 14.34
C ARG A 70 32.71 -9.82 15.33
N ARG A 71 33.03 -9.96 16.62
CA ARG A 71 32.50 -9.17 17.74
C ARG A 71 33.25 -7.83 17.81
N HIS A 72 32.59 -6.77 18.30
CA HIS A 72 32.97 -5.91 19.45
C HIS A 72 32.19 -4.56 19.48
N PRO A 73 32.13 -3.84 20.62
CA PRO A 73 30.92 -3.16 21.12
C PRO A 73 31.04 -1.63 21.35
N HIS A 74 29.91 -1.06 21.79
CA HIS A 74 29.70 0.17 22.61
C HIS A 74 29.47 1.56 21.96
N ALA A 75 28.34 2.12 22.39
CA ALA A 75 28.08 3.46 22.93
C ALA A 75 27.83 4.67 21.99
N GLY A 76 26.77 5.41 22.31
CA GLY A 76 26.52 6.76 21.79
C GLY A 76 25.05 7.19 21.85
N SER A 77 24.59 7.60 23.03
CA SER A 77 23.28 8.22 23.25
C SER A 77 23.35 9.74 22.98
N ALA A 78 22.43 10.27 22.17
CA ALA A 78 21.96 11.68 22.14
C ALA A 78 20.76 11.69 21.17
N GLY A 79 19.54 12.12 21.51
CA GLY A 79 19.19 13.36 22.18
C GLY A 79 18.46 14.23 21.17
N GLY A 80 17.12 14.16 21.14
CA GLY A 80 16.29 14.86 20.16
C GLY A 80 14.81 14.83 20.54
N THR A 81 14.49 15.34 21.73
CA THR A 81 13.14 15.58 22.20
C THR A 81 12.51 16.74 21.43
N TYR A 82 11.56 16.45 20.53
CA TYR A 82 10.46 17.38 20.25
C TYR A 82 9.19 16.76 20.82
N ALA A 83 8.92 17.09 22.09
CA ALA A 83 7.63 16.89 22.70
C ALA A 83 6.62 17.79 21.96
N SER A 84 5.73 17.18 21.19
CA SER A 84 4.46 17.79 20.80
C SER A 84 3.38 16.96 21.48
N ALA A 85 2.83 17.52 22.55
CA ALA A 85 1.78 16.90 23.36
C ALA A 85 0.48 16.80 22.54
N GLY A 86 0.38 15.80 21.68
CA GLY A 86 -0.88 15.13 21.41
C GLY A 86 -0.92 13.91 22.32
N ARG A 87 -2.02 13.70 23.05
CA ARG A 87 -2.23 12.43 23.75
C ARG A 87 -2.13 11.31 22.71
N ASP A 88 -1.07 10.50 22.78
CA ASP A 88 -1.06 9.19 22.14
C ASP A 88 -2.16 8.39 22.84
N VAL A 89 -3.27 8.14 22.14
CA VAL A 89 -4.28 7.20 22.63
C VAL A 89 -3.65 5.82 22.58
N PRO A 90 -3.52 5.08 23.69
CA PRO A 90 -3.19 3.66 23.63
C PRO A 90 -4.43 2.92 23.14
N GLY A 91 -4.61 2.88 21.82
CA GLY A 91 -5.72 2.20 21.17
C GLY A 91 -5.32 0.77 20.83
N THR A 92 -5.77 -0.20 21.63
CA THR A 92 -5.64 -1.64 21.36
C THR A 92 -6.36 -2.08 20.07
N ARG A 93 -7.16 -1.17 19.46
CA ARG A 93 -7.94 -1.42 18.26
C ARG A 93 -7.15 -1.05 17.01
N ARG A 94 -6.94 -2.04 16.14
CA ARG A 94 -6.33 -1.84 14.82
C ARG A 94 -7.39 -1.34 13.84
N TYR A 95 -6.96 -0.55 12.86
CA TYR A 95 -7.82 -0.04 11.79
C TYR A 95 -7.26 -0.46 10.44
N VAL A 96 -8.15 -0.72 9.48
CA VAL A 96 -7.82 -1.04 8.09
C VAL A 96 -8.35 0.05 7.17
N ILE A 97 -7.56 0.41 6.16
CA ILE A 97 -7.98 1.33 5.09
C ILE A 97 -9.16 0.73 4.31
N THR A 98 -10.14 1.56 3.98
CA THR A 98 -11.32 1.17 3.16
C THR A 98 -11.05 1.39 1.67
N HIS A 99 -11.93 0.91 0.80
CA HIS A 99 -11.85 1.24 -0.63
C HIS A 99 -12.00 2.76 -0.86
N THR A 100 -12.88 3.43 -0.12
CA THR A 100 -13.01 4.88 -0.11
C THR A 100 -11.69 5.56 0.25
N GLY A 101 -10.97 5.03 1.26
CA GLY A 101 -9.65 5.50 1.65
C GLY A 101 -8.60 5.33 0.54
N PHE A 102 -8.60 4.21 -0.17
CA PHE A 102 -7.75 4.03 -1.36
C PHE A 102 -8.07 5.08 -2.43
N LEU A 103 -9.35 5.23 -2.79
CA LEU A 103 -9.77 6.18 -3.84
C LEU A 103 -9.41 7.63 -3.50
N ALA A 104 -9.45 8.00 -2.22
CA ALA A 104 -9.08 9.32 -1.74
C ALA A 104 -7.57 9.60 -1.86
N LEU A 105 -6.72 8.56 -1.88
CA LEU A 105 -5.27 8.69 -2.10
C LEU A 105 -4.88 8.77 -3.58
N LEU A 106 -5.71 8.22 -4.46
CA LEU A 106 -5.38 8.16 -5.89
C LEU A 106 -5.48 9.55 -6.53
N SER A 107 -4.56 9.84 -7.44
CA SER A 107 -4.71 10.97 -8.37
C SER A 107 -5.77 10.68 -9.43
N ASP A 108 -6.22 11.70 -10.16
CA ASP A 108 -7.18 11.49 -11.26
C ASP A 108 -6.66 10.55 -12.33
N SER A 109 -5.37 10.65 -12.67
CA SER A 109 -4.72 9.74 -13.63
C SER A 109 -4.70 8.29 -13.12
N GLN A 110 -4.46 8.08 -11.82
CA GLN A 110 -4.48 6.75 -11.20
C GLN A 110 -5.90 6.17 -11.15
N ARG A 111 -6.90 6.98 -10.79
CA ARG A 111 -8.31 6.57 -10.84
C ARG A 111 -8.74 6.19 -12.24
N ARG A 112 -8.42 7.02 -13.25
CA ARG A 112 -8.73 6.73 -14.66
C ARG A 112 -8.05 5.45 -15.15
N ALA A 113 -6.78 5.23 -14.80
CA ALA A 113 -6.08 4.00 -15.16
C ALA A 113 -6.75 2.76 -14.54
N LEU A 114 -7.15 2.85 -13.27
CA LEU A 114 -7.84 1.79 -12.55
C LEU A 114 -9.23 1.48 -13.15
N THR A 115 -10.01 2.50 -13.52
CA THR A 115 -11.34 2.30 -14.12
C THR A 115 -11.32 1.92 -15.60
N SER A 116 -10.21 2.16 -16.29
CA SER A 116 -10.02 1.79 -17.70
C SER A 116 -9.43 0.39 -17.89
N ALA A 117 -9.27 -0.40 -16.82
CA ALA A 117 -8.79 -1.77 -16.92
C ALA A 117 -9.78 -2.62 -17.73
N GLU A 118 -9.24 -3.53 -18.53
CA GLU A 118 -10.02 -4.50 -19.29
C GLU A 118 -10.73 -5.50 -18.36
N PRO A 119 -11.75 -6.25 -18.83
CA PRO A 119 -12.47 -7.21 -18.00
C PRO A 119 -11.57 -8.27 -17.35
N ASP A 120 -10.51 -8.69 -18.06
CA ASP A 120 -9.48 -9.60 -17.55
C ASP A 120 -8.52 -8.93 -16.56
N GLY A 121 -8.68 -7.64 -16.29
CA GLY A 121 -7.91 -6.83 -15.36
C GLY A 121 -6.65 -6.21 -15.95
N LEU A 122 -6.36 -6.39 -17.25
CA LEU A 122 -5.20 -5.78 -17.91
C LEU A 122 -5.35 -4.24 -17.94
N LEU A 123 -4.30 -3.52 -17.54
CA LEU A 123 -4.31 -2.05 -17.59
C LEU A 123 -3.79 -1.53 -18.95
N PRO A 124 -4.28 -0.37 -19.45
CA PRO A 124 -3.94 0.13 -20.78
C PRO A 124 -2.46 0.50 -20.97
N SER A 125 -1.81 0.08 -22.05
CA SER A 125 -0.38 0.37 -22.28
C SER A 125 0.00 1.86 -22.41
N LYS A 126 -0.97 2.76 -22.58
CA LYS A 126 -0.74 4.21 -22.80
C LYS A 126 -0.58 5.05 -21.53
N VAL A 127 -0.73 4.46 -20.34
CA VAL A 127 -0.59 5.19 -19.08
C VAL A 127 0.90 5.28 -18.70
N ALA A 128 1.31 6.42 -18.15
CA ALA A 128 2.67 6.63 -17.68
C ALA A 128 3.08 5.60 -16.62
N TRP A 129 4.29 5.05 -16.76
CA TRP A 129 4.88 4.05 -15.88
C TRP A 129 4.74 4.38 -14.38
N GLN A 130 4.98 5.64 -14.00
CA GLN A 130 4.91 6.07 -12.61
C GLN A 130 3.52 5.87 -11.98
N THR A 131 2.47 5.87 -12.80
CA THR A 131 1.10 5.57 -12.37
C THR A 131 1.00 4.11 -11.93
N TYR A 132 1.52 3.19 -12.73
CA TYR A 132 1.51 1.76 -12.41
C TYR A 132 2.42 1.41 -11.24
N ALA A 133 3.61 1.98 -11.19
CA ALA A 133 4.51 1.81 -10.05
C ALA A 133 3.85 2.25 -8.73
N LYS A 134 3.08 3.36 -8.74
CA LYS A 134 2.39 3.80 -7.52
C LYS A 134 1.18 2.93 -7.17
N LEU A 135 0.40 2.48 -8.16
CA LEU A 135 -0.70 1.53 -7.94
C LEU A 135 -0.19 0.17 -7.42
N ALA A 136 0.99 -0.27 -7.88
CA ALA A 136 1.65 -1.48 -7.40
C ALA A 136 2.16 -1.34 -5.97
N LYS A 137 2.70 -0.17 -5.58
CA LYS A 137 3.01 0.12 -4.16
C LYS A 137 1.76 0.04 -3.25
N PHE A 138 0.61 0.43 -3.77
CA PHE A 138 -0.69 0.28 -3.08
C PHE A 138 -1.30 -1.12 -3.23
N ARG A 139 -0.60 -2.04 -3.91
CA ARG A 139 -1.00 -3.44 -4.13
C ARG A 139 -2.32 -3.57 -4.90
N LEU A 140 -2.68 -2.52 -5.64
CA LEU A 140 -3.84 -2.51 -6.54
C LEU A 140 -3.48 -3.11 -7.90
N VAL A 141 -2.20 -3.08 -8.24
CA VAL A 141 -1.64 -3.63 -9.48
C VAL A 141 -0.50 -4.58 -9.16
N HIS A 142 -0.37 -5.62 -9.95
CA HIS A 142 0.84 -6.44 -10.05
C HIS A 142 1.28 -6.55 -11.51
N PHE A 143 2.52 -6.96 -11.73
CA PHE A 143 3.05 -7.14 -13.07
C PHE A 143 3.26 -8.61 -13.36
N LEU A 144 2.63 -9.11 -14.42
CA LEU A 144 2.78 -10.50 -14.84
C LEU A 144 3.82 -10.60 -15.96
N ASP A 145 4.73 -11.56 -15.83
CA ASP A 145 5.56 -12.00 -16.96
C ASP A 145 4.77 -12.94 -17.90
N ASP A 146 5.42 -13.40 -18.97
CA ASP A 146 4.80 -14.28 -19.96
C ASP A 146 4.42 -15.67 -19.38
N ASP A 147 5.04 -16.05 -18.26
CA ASP A 147 4.76 -17.29 -17.53
C ASP A 147 3.63 -17.10 -16.49
N GLY A 148 3.10 -15.88 -16.33
CA GLY A 148 2.04 -15.54 -15.37
C GLY A 148 2.54 -15.30 -13.95
N ASN A 149 3.85 -15.22 -13.72
CA ASN A 149 4.43 -14.94 -12.42
C ASN A 149 4.24 -13.47 -12.05
N SER A 150 3.81 -13.23 -10.82
CA SER A 150 3.54 -11.89 -10.30
C SER A 150 4.78 -11.24 -9.70
N TYR A 151 5.06 -10.02 -10.15
CA TYR A 151 6.15 -9.17 -9.66
C TYR A 151 5.64 -7.82 -9.15
N PRO A 152 6.35 -7.21 -8.19
CA PRO A 152 6.02 -5.87 -7.69
C PRO A 152 6.43 -4.73 -8.64
N ASP A 153 7.25 -5.02 -9.66
CA ASP A 153 7.71 -4.09 -10.69
C ASP A 153 7.62 -4.68 -12.11
N ASP A 154 7.69 -3.84 -13.13
CA ASP A 154 7.60 -4.23 -14.55
C ASP A 154 8.83 -4.97 -15.06
N GLY A 155 9.90 -5.02 -14.26
CA GLY A 155 11.15 -5.63 -14.66
C GLY A 155 11.92 -4.84 -15.70
N ASP A 156 11.59 -3.56 -15.92
CA ASP A 156 12.43 -2.66 -16.73
C ASP A 156 13.74 -2.38 -15.98
N THR A 157 14.64 -3.34 -16.12
CA THR A 157 15.99 -3.33 -15.55
C THR A 157 17.00 -2.73 -16.54
N GLY A 158 16.54 -2.20 -17.68
CA GLY A 158 17.39 -1.73 -18.77
C GLY A 158 18.09 -2.84 -19.56
N VAL A 159 17.77 -4.12 -19.31
CA VAL A 159 18.47 -5.30 -19.89
C VAL A 159 17.69 -5.97 -21.03
N GLY A 160 16.78 -5.24 -21.70
CA GLY A 160 16.18 -5.66 -22.97
C GLY A 160 15.10 -6.75 -22.90
N ARG A 161 14.54 -7.03 -21.72
CA ARG A 161 13.32 -7.86 -21.62
C ARG A 161 12.07 -7.02 -21.91
N PRO A 162 11.03 -7.59 -22.55
CA PRO A 162 9.74 -6.91 -22.64
C PRO A 162 9.26 -6.54 -21.23
N PRO A 163 8.78 -5.32 -21.00
CA PRO A 163 8.23 -4.95 -19.71
C PRO A 163 7.02 -5.83 -19.39
N ARG A 164 6.99 -6.35 -18.16
CA ARG A 164 5.88 -7.16 -17.64
C ARG A 164 4.59 -6.36 -17.71
N ARG A 165 3.47 -7.05 -17.95
CA ARG A 165 2.18 -6.38 -18.16
C ARG A 165 1.48 -6.09 -16.83
N PRO A 166 0.91 -4.88 -16.63
CA PRO A 166 0.20 -4.52 -15.41
C PRO A 166 -1.21 -5.12 -15.40
N TYR A 167 -1.56 -5.82 -14.33
CA TYR A 167 -2.90 -6.36 -14.07
C TYR A 167 -3.44 -5.87 -12.73
N LEU A 168 -4.77 -5.75 -12.61
CA LEU A 168 -5.41 -5.50 -11.33
C LEU A 168 -5.35 -6.74 -10.43
N THR A 169 -4.94 -6.53 -9.18
CA THR A 169 -5.09 -7.53 -8.12
C THR A 169 -6.57 -7.65 -7.73
N GLU A 170 -6.92 -8.65 -6.91
CA GLU A 170 -8.27 -8.75 -6.35
C GLU A 170 -8.67 -7.48 -5.57
N LEU A 171 -7.72 -6.92 -4.80
CA LEU A 171 -7.92 -5.65 -4.10
C LEU A 171 -8.12 -4.50 -5.10
N GLY A 172 -7.31 -4.46 -6.17
CA GLY A 172 -7.47 -3.49 -7.26
C GLY A 172 -8.87 -3.50 -7.88
N ARG A 173 -9.40 -4.70 -8.18
CA ARG A 173 -10.76 -4.89 -8.70
C ARG A 173 -11.84 -4.47 -7.69
N ALA A 174 -11.67 -4.80 -6.42
CA ALA A 174 -12.61 -4.42 -5.38
C ALA A 174 -12.69 -2.88 -5.23
N VAL A 175 -11.54 -2.21 -5.29
CA VAL A 175 -11.45 -0.74 -5.29
C VAL A 175 -12.03 -0.15 -6.60
N GLN A 176 -11.79 -0.77 -7.75
CA GLN A 176 -12.37 -0.36 -9.04
C GLN A 176 -13.89 -0.41 -9.02
N ALA A 177 -14.46 -1.51 -8.51
CA ALA A 177 -15.90 -1.66 -8.38
C ALA A 177 -16.49 -0.53 -7.51
N SER A 178 -15.85 -0.23 -6.38
CA SER A 178 -16.26 0.89 -5.51
C SER A 178 -16.13 2.27 -6.16
N ALA A 179 -15.22 2.45 -7.12
CA ALA A 179 -15.14 3.69 -7.91
C ALA A 179 -16.32 3.82 -8.86
N THR A 180 -16.68 2.74 -9.55
CA THR A 180 -17.78 2.72 -10.54
C THR A 180 -19.18 2.78 -9.94
N THR A 181 -19.35 2.37 -8.67
CA THR A 181 -20.65 2.44 -7.98
C THR A 181 -20.98 3.85 -7.46
N ASN A 182 -19.99 4.74 -7.36
CA ASN A 182 -20.15 6.10 -6.82
C ASN A 182 -20.21 7.19 -7.90
N ASP A 183 -20.16 6.82 -9.18
CA ASP A 183 -20.44 7.68 -10.35
C ASP A 183 -21.90 7.49 -10.79
#